data_AF-C1N2C6-F1
#
_entry.id   AF-C1N2C6-F1
#
_cell.length_a   1.000
_cell.length_b   1.000
_cell.length_c   1.000
_cell.angle_alpha   90.00
_cell.angle_beta   90.00
_cell.angle_gamma   90.00
#
_symmetry.space_group_name_H-M   'P 1'
#
loop_
_entity.id
_entity.type
_entity.pdbx_description
1 polymer ?
#
loop_
_entity_poly.entity_id
_entity_poly.type
_entity_poly.pdbx_seq_one_letter_code
_entity_poly.pdbx_strand_id
1 'polypeptide(L)'
;MVRKRGANQHTGQPLAEWCEANGERGGRLLGEFCDPDTPAASVARASKYRALWTCAECAHVWRAKMSDRTKRDKPTGCPKCAGNLPLSATYNFLAWCEANGARGAKLLGEYVDPFWPSTAFTKGSKRKARWKCETCAHAWNAMVFSRTREKNPTGCPACNPALGKRNRDDA
;
A
#
# COMPACT_ATOMS: atom_id res chain seq x y z
N MET A 1 -0.90 -22.08 30.24
CA MET A 1 -2.34 -21.81 30.01
C MET A 1 -2.58 -21.51 28.53
N VAL A 2 -3.07 -22.50 27.79
CA VAL A 2 -3.43 -22.32 26.36
C VAL A 2 -4.74 -21.54 26.31
N ARG A 3 -4.70 -20.29 25.85
CA ARG A 3 -5.92 -19.50 25.60
C ARG A 3 -6.69 -20.15 24.45
N LYS A 4 -7.73 -20.92 24.78
CA LYS A 4 -8.69 -21.44 23.81
C LYS A 4 -9.26 -20.25 23.02
N ARG A 5 -9.01 -20.21 21.71
CA ARG A 5 -9.66 -19.26 20.80
C ARG A 5 -11.15 -19.65 20.77
N GLY A 6 -11.98 -18.88 21.46
CA GLY A 6 -13.43 -19.03 21.38
C GLY A 6 -13.88 -18.88 19.94
N ALA A 7 -14.72 -19.80 19.47
CA ALA A 7 -15.37 -19.71 18.16
C ALA A 7 -16.15 -18.39 18.10
N ASN A 8 -15.84 -17.56 17.10
CA ASN A 8 -16.42 -16.23 16.94
C ASN A 8 -17.84 -16.37 16.36
N GLN A 9 -18.85 -16.21 17.21
CA GLN A 9 -20.28 -16.41 16.89
C GLN A 9 -20.85 -15.42 15.84
N HIS A 10 -20.02 -14.51 15.30
CA HIS A 10 -20.45 -13.42 14.41
C HIS A 10 -19.93 -13.53 12.97
N THR A 11 -19.47 -14.70 12.50
CA THR A 11 -18.92 -14.85 11.14
C THR A 11 -19.98 -14.89 10.04
N GLY A 12 -21.24 -15.12 10.39
CA GLY A 12 -22.38 -15.20 9.45
C GLY A 12 -23.30 -13.98 9.43
N GLN A 13 -23.11 -13.00 10.32
CA GLN A 13 -23.97 -11.82 10.37
C GLN A 13 -23.84 -10.99 9.07
N PRO A 14 -24.95 -10.57 8.43
CA PRO A 14 -24.94 -9.66 7.30
C PRO A 14 -24.18 -8.36 7.58
N LEU A 15 -23.58 -7.76 6.55
CA LEU A 15 -22.87 -6.48 6.68
C LEU A 15 -23.79 -5.37 7.19
N ALA A 16 -24.99 -5.24 6.62
CA ALA A 16 -25.94 -4.18 7.00
C ALA A 16 -26.28 -4.22 8.50
N GLU A 17 -26.71 -5.38 9.00
CA GLU A 17 -27.06 -5.59 10.41
C GLU A 17 -25.85 -5.35 11.34
N TRP A 18 -24.67 -5.85 10.95
CA TRP A 18 -23.45 -5.59 11.71
C TRP A 18 -23.12 -4.10 11.76
N CYS A 19 -23.27 -3.38 10.65
CA CYS A 19 -23.00 -1.94 10.59
C CYS A 19 -23.95 -1.14 11.50
N GLU A 20 -25.24 -1.44 11.51
CA GLU A 20 -26.21 -0.80 12.41
C GLU A 20 -25.83 -0.94 13.88
N ALA A 21 -25.31 -2.11 14.27
CA ALA A 21 -24.85 -2.37 15.63
C ALA A 21 -23.48 -1.76 16.00
N ASN A 22 -22.76 -1.14 15.05
CA ASN A 22 -21.38 -0.68 15.23
C ASN A 22 -21.19 0.85 15.05
N GLY A 23 -22.25 1.64 15.23
CA GLY A 23 -22.20 3.10 15.32
C GLY A 23 -21.54 3.77 14.11
N GLU A 24 -20.76 4.83 14.35
CA GLU A 24 -20.08 5.59 13.28
C GLU A 24 -19.22 4.73 12.37
N ARG A 25 -18.55 3.71 12.93
CA ARG A 25 -17.72 2.79 12.15
C ARG A 25 -18.56 1.99 11.16
N GLY A 26 -19.69 1.47 11.63
CA GLY A 26 -20.64 0.75 10.79
C GLY A 26 -21.25 1.65 9.73
N GLY A 27 -21.70 2.85 10.11
CA GLY A 27 -22.21 3.86 9.20
C GLY A 27 -21.22 4.21 8.08
N ARG A 28 -19.94 4.43 8.43
CA ARG A 28 -18.88 4.67 7.44
C ARG A 28 -18.70 3.50 6.48
N LEU A 29 -18.64 2.27 7.00
CA LEU A 29 -18.49 1.09 6.15
C LEU A 29 -19.68 0.90 5.21
N LEU A 30 -20.90 1.13 5.69
CA LEU A 30 -22.10 1.01 4.87
C LEU A 30 -22.15 2.09 3.78
N GLY A 31 -21.76 3.34 4.10
CA GLY A 31 -21.65 4.41 3.11
C GLY A 31 -20.55 4.21 2.06
N GLU A 32 -19.48 3.50 2.43
CA GLU A 32 -18.41 3.11 1.48
C GLU A 32 -18.77 1.86 0.64
N PHE A 33 -19.81 1.10 0.99
CA PHE A 33 -20.19 -0.12 0.28
C PHE A 33 -21.00 0.21 -0.99
N CYS A 34 -20.52 -0.22 -2.15
CA CYS A 34 -21.14 0.11 -3.44
C CYS A 34 -21.19 -1.09 -4.41
N ASP A 35 -21.22 -2.31 -3.89
CA ASP A 35 -21.25 -3.52 -4.71
C ASP A 35 -22.60 -3.68 -5.43
N PRO A 36 -22.61 -3.71 -6.79
CA PRO A 36 -23.85 -3.84 -7.55
C PRO A 36 -24.37 -5.28 -7.59
N ASP A 37 -23.49 -6.26 -7.36
CA ASP A 37 -23.79 -7.68 -7.55
C ASP A 37 -24.35 -8.30 -6.26
N THR A 38 -23.92 -7.79 -5.09
CA THR A 38 -24.29 -8.35 -3.79
C THR A 38 -24.70 -7.26 -2.79
N PRO A 39 -25.98 -7.17 -2.39
CA PRO A 39 -26.44 -6.23 -1.37
C PRO A 39 -25.78 -6.42 0.00
N ALA A 40 -25.62 -5.33 0.76
CA ALA A 40 -25.06 -5.37 2.12
C ALA A 40 -25.87 -6.27 3.08
N ALA A 41 -27.16 -6.47 2.83
CA ALA A 41 -28.04 -7.33 3.62
C ALA A 41 -27.84 -8.85 3.36
N SER A 42 -27.19 -9.24 2.25
CA SER A 42 -27.00 -10.65 1.88
C SER A 42 -25.56 -11.13 2.02
N VAL A 43 -24.58 -10.21 2.10
CA VAL A 43 -23.18 -10.57 2.29
C VAL A 43 -22.80 -10.63 3.76
N ALA A 44 -22.25 -11.76 4.21
CA ALA A 44 -21.74 -11.89 5.55
C ALA A 44 -20.50 -11.01 5.76
N ARG A 45 -20.48 -10.24 6.86
CA ARG A 45 -19.47 -9.22 7.17
C ARG A 45 -18.05 -9.77 7.27
N ALA A 46 -17.87 -11.03 7.65
CA ALA A 46 -16.56 -11.69 7.80
C ALA A 46 -16.25 -12.68 6.66
N SER A 47 -16.99 -12.65 5.55
CA SER A 47 -16.81 -13.59 4.44
C SER A 47 -15.51 -13.36 3.67
N LYS A 48 -15.18 -14.33 2.81
CA LYS A 48 -14.09 -14.23 1.84
C LYS A 48 -14.48 -13.49 0.56
N TYR A 49 -15.75 -13.11 0.42
CA TYR A 49 -16.23 -12.35 -0.73
C TYR A 49 -15.50 -11.02 -0.87
N ARG A 50 -15.25 -10.60 -2.12
CA ARG A 50 -14.55 -9.35 -2.44
C ARG A 50 -15.52 -8.34 -2.99
N ALA A 51 -16.20 -7.63 -2.09
CA ALA A 51 -17.13 -6.57 -2.47
C ALA A 51 -16.43 -5.34 -3.06
N LEU A 52 -17.16 -4.57 -3.86
CA LEU A 52 -16.80 -3.25 -4.34
C LEU A 52 -17.04 -2.18 -3.28
N TRP A 53 -16.06 -1.28 -3.12
CA TRP A 53 -16.10 -0.18 -2.16
C TRP A 53 -15.69 1.11 -2.86
N THR A 54 -16.24 2.24 -2.40
CA THR A 54 -15.85 3.59 -2.80
C THR A 54 -15.34 4.37 -1.59
N CYS A 55 -14.26 5.13 -1.78
CA CYS A 55 -13.62 5.83 -0.67
C CYS A 55 -14.35 7.15 -0.44
N ALA A 56 -14.87 7.36 0.77
CA ALA A 56 -15.51 8.62 1.12
C ALA A 56 -14.58 9.85 1.00
N GLU A 57 -13.26 9.67 1.13
CA GLU A 57 -12.28 10.77 1.11
C GLU A 57 -11.74 11.09 -0.30
N CYS A 58 -11.50 10.07 -1.12
CA CYS A 58 -10.81 10.24 -2.41
C CYS A 58 -11.54 9.66 -3.63
N ALA A 59 -12.77 9.19 -3.43
CA ALA A 59 -13.63 8.56 -4.46
C ALA A 59 -13.01 7.37 -5.21
N HIS A 60 -11.88 6.83 -4.74
CA HIS A 60 -11.29 5.64 -5.33
C HIS A 60 -12.20 4.44 -5.14
N VAL A 61 -12.45 3.70 -6.21
CA VAL A 61 -13.24 2.46 -6.19
C VAL A 61 -12.30 1.25 -6.21
N TRP A 62 -12.49 0.31 -5.28
CA TRP A 62 -11.66 -0.90 -5.21
C TRP A 62 -12.42 -2.12 -4.69
N ARG A 63 -11.91 -3.32 -5.01
CA ARG A 63 -12.40 -4.59 -4.46
C ARG A 63 -11.61 -5.05 -3.26
N ALA A 64 -12.28 -5.26 -2.14
CA ALA A 64 -11.68 -5.73 -0.90
C ALA A 64 -12.49 -6.86 -0.26
N LYS A 65 -11.78 -7.78 0.39
CA LYS A 65 -12.38 -8.88 1.13
C LYS A 65 -13.17 -8.34 2.32
N MET A 66 -14.40 -8.84 2.52
CA MET A 66 -15.28 -8.41 3.62
C MET A 66 -14.59 -8.54 4.98
N SER A 67 -13.97 -9.69 5.25
CA SER A 67 -13.25 -9.92 6.52
C SER A 67 -12.14 -8.90 6.81
N ASP A 68 -11.48 -8.38 5.78
CA ASP A 68 -10.35 -7.46 5.98
C ASP A 68 -10.83 -6.04 6.31
N ARG A 69 -12.03 -5.69 5.85
CA ARG A 69 -12.69 -4.40 6.09
C ARG A 69 -13.36 -4.34 7.47
N THR A 70 -13.96 -5.45 7.91
CA THR A 70 -14.77 -5.50 9.14
C THR A 70 -14.06 -6.09 10.35
N LYS A 71 -12.86 -6.69 10.19
CA LYS A 71 -12.08 -7.21 11.33
C LYS A 71 -11.85 -6.13 12.37
N ARG A 72 -11.88 -6.52 13.64
CA ARG A 72 -11.67 -5.60 14.77
C ARG A 72 -10.28 -4.99 14.75
N ASP A 73 -9.27 -5.83 14.53
CA ASP A 73 -7.88 -5.45 14.68
C ASP A 73 -7.26 -5.10 13.32
N LYS A 74 -6.83 -3.84 13.17
CA LYS A 74 -6.17 -3.28 11.97
C LYS A 74 -6.97 -3.50 10.67
N PRO A 75 -8.23 -3.03 10.57
CA PRO A 75 -9.02 -3.14 9.33
C PRO A 75 -8.32 -2.46 8.16
N THR A 76 -8.50 -2.98 6.94
CA THR A 76 -7.97 -2.36 5.73
C THR A 76 -8.87 -1.21 5.27
N GLY A 77 -8.25 -0.17 4.74
CA GLY A 77 -8.91 1.02 4.20
C GLY A 77 -8.78 1.11 2.68
N CYS A 78 -9.01 2.32 2.16
CA CYS A 78 -8.72 2.64 0.78
C CYS A 78 -7.21 2.45 0.48
N PRO A 79 -6.84 1.64 -0.52
CA PRO A 79 -5.43 1.42 -0.86
C PRO A 79 -4.75 2.68 -1.41
N LYS A 80 -5.51 3.60 -2.02
CA LYS A 80 -5.00 4.90 -2.50
C LYS A 80 -4.59 5.80 -1.33
N CYS A 81 -5.48 6.03 -0.37
CA CYS A 81 -5.16 6.82 0.83
C CYS A 81 -4.02 6.21 1.65
N ALA A 82 -3.97 4.87 1.74
CA ALA A 82 -2.90 4.17 2.44
C ALA A 82 -1.56 4.12 1.69
N GLY A 83 -1.50 4.62 0.44
CA GLY A 83 -0.29 4.58 -0.38
C GLY A 83 0.17 3.15 -0.76
N ASN A 84 -0.79 2.22 -0.86
CA ASN A 84 -0.59 0.79 -1.09
C ASN A 84 -1.40 0.29 -2.31
N LEU A 85 -1.54 1.11 -3.35
CA LEU A 85 -2.17 0.67 -4.60
C LEU A 85 -1.33 -0.44 -5.26
N PRO A 86 -1.99 -1.40 -5.94
CA PRO A 86 -1.28 -2.40 -6.72
C PRO A 86 -0.53 -1.74 -7.87
N LEU A 87 0.49 -2.42 -8.37
CA LEU A 87 1.22 -2.00 -9.56
C LEU A 87 0.24 -1.82 -10.74
N SER A 88 0.33 -0.68 -11.42
CA SER A 88 -0.42 -0.42 -12.65
C SER A 88 0.34 0.57 -13.55
N ALA A 89 -0.15 0.78 -14.77
CA ALA A 89 0.38 1.79 -15.69
C ALA A 89 0.39 3.21 -15.09
N THR A 90 -0.58 3.52 -14.22
CA THR A 90 -0.73 4.82 -13.55
C THR A 90 -0.23 4.82 -12.10
N TYR A 91 0.19 3.66 -11.58
CA TYR A 91 0.71 3.50 -10.23
C TYR A 91 1.96 2.61 -10.24
N ASN A 92 3.07 3.21 -10.67
CA ASN A 92 4.41 2.62 -10.67
C ASN A 92 5.45 3.67 -10.24
N PHE A 93 6.72 3.29 -10.14
CA PHE A 93 7.79 4.17 -9.69
C PHE A 93 8.03 5.34 -10.66
N LEU A 94 7.99 5.12 -11.97
CA LEU A 94 8.05 6.19 -12.97
C LEU A 94 6.93 7.22 -12.78
N ALA A 95 5.68 6.77 -12.76
CA ALA A 95 4.51 7.64 -12.56
C ALA A 95 4.60 8.40 -11.23
N TRP A 96 5.14 7.77 -10.18
CA TRP A 96 5.40 8.48 -8.92
C TRP A 96 6.48 9.54 -9.07
N CYS A 97 7.60 9.26 -9.75
CA CYS A 97 8.65 10.26 -10.00
C CYS A 97 8.12 11.46 -10.78
N GLU A 98 7.35 11.24 -11.84
CA GLU A 98 6.72 12.31 -12.65
C GLU A 98 5.80 13.20 -11.81
N ALA A 99 5.07 12.61 -10.85
CA ALA A 99 4.18 13.34 -9.96
C ALA A 99 4.89 14.02 -8.75
N ASN A 100 6.21 13.85 -8.57
CA ASN A 100 6.94 14.31 -7.37
C ASN A 100 8.02 15.37 -7.66
N GLY A 101 7.87 16.12 -8.76
CA GLY A 101 8.67 17.30 -9.09
C GLY A 101 10.18 17.04 -9.06
N ALA A 102 10.95 17.99 -8.53
CA ALA A 102 12.42 17.91 -8.49
C ALA A 102 12.94 16.65 -7.77
N ARG A 103 12.22 16.17 -6.74
CA ARG A 103 12.60 14.95 -6.02
C ARG A 103 12.46 13.72 -6.90
N GLY A 104 11.34 13.63 -7.63
CA GLY A 104 11.08 12.53 -8.54
C GLY A 104 12.03 12.54 -9.74
N ALA A 105 12.27 13.71 -10.34
CA ALA A 105 13.23 13.88 -11.42
C ALA A 105 14.64 13.40 -11.02
N LYS A 106 15.13 13.81 -9.84
CA LYS A 106 16.41 13.35 -9.30
C LYS A 106 16.47 11.84 -9.12
N LEU A 107 15.43 11.23 -8.54
CA LEU A 107 15.41 9.79 -8.32
C LEU A 107 15.35 9.00 -9.63
N LEU A 108 14.67 9.54 -10.65
CA LEU A 108 14.61 8.93 -11.97
C LEU A 108 15.96 9.03 -12.68
N GLY A 109 16.65 10.17 -12.60
CA GLY A 109 17.99 10.35 -13.18
C GLY A 109 19.07 9.49 -12.50
N GLU A 110 18.94 9.25 -11.19
CA GLU A 110 19.83 8.31 -10.49
C GLU A 110 19.52 6.83 -10.76
N TYR A 111 18.37 6.49 -11.35
CA TYR A 111 17.96 5.10 -11.59
C TYR A 111 18.59 4.54 -12.88
N VAL A 112 19.46 3.54 -12.75
CA VAL A 112 20.28 3.02 -13.86
C VAL A 112 20.26 1.49 -13.96
N ASP A 113 19.22 0.84 -13.43
CA ASP A 113 19.10 -0.61 -13.47
C ASP A 113 18.83 -1.12 -14.89
N PRO A 114 19.68 -2.00 -15.45
CA PRO A 114 19.53 -2.44 -16.84
C PRO A 114 18.49 -3.55 -17.02
N PHE A 115 18.02 -4.18 -15.94
CA PHE A 115 17.13 -5.34 -16.01
C PHE A 115 15.68 -4.99 -15.67
N TRP A 116 15.48 -3.97 -14.84
CA TRP A 116 14.15 -3.61 -14.37
C TRP A 116 13.79 -2.21 -14.84
N PRO A 117 12.81 -2.05 -15.74
CA PRO A 117 12.35 -0.72 -16.10
C PRO A 117 11.70 -0.05 -14.87
N SER A 118 11.74 1.29 -14.82
CA SER A 118 11.16 2.09 -13.74
C SER A 118 9.63 1.94 -13.60
N THR A 119 8.98 1.27 -14.56
CA THR A 119 7.55 0.94 -14.54
C THR A 119 7.26 -0.44 -13.92
N ALA A 120 8.26 -1.28 -13.66
CA ALA A 120 8.07 -2.68 -13.23
C ALA A 120 7.64 -2.83 -11.75
N PHE A 121 7.62 -1.75 -10.98
CA PHE A 121 7.31 -1.79 -9.55
C PHE A 121 6.76 -0.44 -9.07
N THR A 122 6.12 -0.43 -7.90
CA THR A 122 5.67 0.81 -7.24
C THR A 122 6.80 1.44 -6.44
N LYS A 123 6.62 2.71 -6.04
CA LYS A 123 7.56 3.38 -5.12
C LYS A 123 7.85 2.58 -3.85
N GLY A 124 6.88 1.79 -3.37
CA GLY A 124 6.95 1.04 -2.12
C GLY A 124 7.67 -0.30 -2.24
N SER A 125 8.23 -0.61 -3.41
CA SER A 125 8.85 -1.90 -3.67
C SER A 125 10.12 -2.14 -2.85
N LYS A 126 10.24 -3.36 -2.33
CA LYS A 126 11.46 -3.87 -1.67
C LYS A 126 12.52 -4.36 -2.67
N ARG A 127 12.28 -4.23 -3.98
CA ARG A 127 13.25 -4.60 -5.02
C ARG A 127 14.54 -3.80 -4.82
N LYS A 128 15.69 -4.49 -4.65
CA LYS A 128 17.03 -3.88 -4.79
C LYS A 128 17.23 -3.55 -6.28
N ALA A 129 17.53 -2.29 -6.58
CA ALA A 129 17.82 -1.79 -7.92
C ALA A 129 19.17 -1.06 -7.94
N ARG A 130 19.75 -0.91 -9.14
CA ARG A 130 21.00 -0.18 -9.37
C ARG A 130 20.78 1.33 -9.47
N TRP A 131 21.55 2.09 -8.69
CA TRP A 131 21.52 3.56 -8.68
C TRP A 131 22.91 4.14 -8.97
N LYS A 132 22.97 5.34 -9.54
CA LYS A 132 24.20 6.10 -9.77
C LYS A 132 23.99 7.56 -9.38
N CYS A 133 24.90 8.10 -8.57
CA CYS A 133 24.80 9.45 -8.05
C CYS A 133 25.19 10.42 -9.17
N GLU A 134 24.33 11.40 -9.44
CA GLU A 134 24.62 12.43 -10.43
C GLU A 134 25.79 13.34 -10.01
N THR A 135 26.03 13.50 -8.71
CA THR A 135 27.08 14.38 -8.18
C THR A 135 28.47 13.75 -8.19
N CYS A 136 28.60 12.50 -7.75
CA CYS A 136 29.92 11.86 -7.56
C CYS A 136 30.13 10.61 -8.44
N ALA A 137 29.16 10.28 -9.31
CA ALA A 137 29.14 9.09 -10.15
C ALA A 137 29.24 7.73 -9.41
N HIS A 138 29.34 7.72 -8.07
CA HIS A 138 29.32 6.50 -7.28
C HIS A 138 28.02 5.76 -7.54
N ALA A 139 28.14 4.45 -7.68
CA ALA A 139 27.04 3.62 -8.09
C ALA A 139 26.85 2.52 -7.03
N TRP A 140 25.64 2.42 -6.46
CA TRP A 140 25.29 1.46 -5.41
C TRP A 140 23.97 0.74 -5.68
N ASN A 141 23.68 -0.28 -4.87
CA ASN A 141 22.38 -0.97 -4.84
C ASN A 141 21.55 -0.48 -3.65
N ALA A 142 20.28 -0.17 -3.89
CA ALA A 142 19.34 0.17 -2.82
C ALA A 142 17.92 -0.27 -3.18
N MET A 143 17.12 -0.53 -2.15
CA MET A 143 15.70 -0.85 -2.33
C MET A 143 14.93 0.41 -2.74
N VAL A 144 14.02 0.30 -3.69
CA VAL A 144 13.23 1.44 -4.21
C VAL A 144 12.48 2.17 -3.09
N PHE A 145 11.82 1.44 -2.18
CA PHE A 145 11.14 2.06 -1.04
C PHE A 145 12.08 2.80 -0.07
N SER A 146 13.35 2.40 -0.01
CA SER A 146 14.33 3.09 0.82
C SER A 146 14.73 4.44 0.24
N ARG A 147 14.57 4.62 -1.06
CA ARG A 147 14.86 5.85 -1.80
C ARG A 147 13.66 6.80 -1.85
N THR A 148 12.45 6.25 -1.97
CA THR A 148 11.20 7.00 -2.16
C THR A 148 10.44 7.31 -0.86
N ARG A 149 10.73 6.63 0.26
CA ARG A 149 10.04 6.89 1.54
C ARG A 149 10.11 8.36 1.94
N GLU A 150 9.05 8.88 2.54
CA GLU A 150 8.97 10.28 2.97
C GLU A 150 9.91 10.56 4.15
N LYS A 151 9.87 9.69 5.17
CA LYS A 151 10.71 9.83 6.36
C LYS A 151 12.07 9.16 6.16
N ASN A 152 13.14 9.94 6.32
CA ASN A 152 14.53 9.47 6.27
C ASN A 152 14.87 8.65 5.00
N PRO A 153 14.67 9.20 3.78
CA PRO A 153 15.11 8.52 2.57
C PRO A 153 16.62 8.30 2.56
N THR A 154 17.04 7.18 1.98
CA THR A 154 18.46 6.87 1.78
C THR A 154 19.03 7.68 0.62
N GLY A 155 20.30 8.07 0.75
CA GLY A 155 21.07 8.86 -0.21
C GLY A 155 22.19 8.05 -0.88
N CYS A 156 23.00 8.71 -1.70
CA CYS A 156 24.27 8.13 -2.13
C CYS A 156 25.15 7.87 -0.89
N PRO A 157 25.64 6.64 -0.66
CA PRO A 157 26.46 6.33 0.52
C PRO A 157 27.83 7.01 0.48
N ALA A 158 28.36 7.36 -0.70
CA ALA A 158 29.61 8.11 -0.81
C ALA A 158 29.43 9.58 -0.43
N CYS A 159 28.32 10.21 -0.84
CA CYS A 159 28.04 11.61 -0.48
C CYS A 159 27.53 11.77 0.96
N ASN A 160 26.86 10.76 1.51
CA ASN A 160 26.36 10.78 2.88
C ASN A 160 26.56 9.42 3.57
N PRO A 161 27.76 9.16 4.12
CA PRO A 161 28.12 7.88 4.73
C PRO A 161 27.22 7.48 5.90
N ALA A 162 26.67 8.46 6.64
CA ALA A 162 25.76 8.21 7.75
C ALA A 162 24.44 7.54 7.32
N LEU A 163 24.00 7.74 6.07
CA LEU A 163 22.79 7.12 5.51
C LEU A 163 23.04 5.69 4.96
N GLY A 164 24.30 5.31 4.69
CA GLY A 164 24.67 4.05 4.05
C GLY A 164 24.75 2.82 4.97
N LYS A 165 24.73 3.00 6.30
CA LYS A 165 24.90 1.90 7.28
C LYS A 165 23.67 0.99 7.46
N ARG A 166 22.54 1.26 6.80
CA ARG A 166 21.25 0.58 7.07
C ARG A 166 20.93 -0.64 6.18
N ASN A 167 21.75 -0.97 5.17
CA ASN A 167 21.48 -2.05 4.21
C ASN A 167 22.73 -2.88 3.83
N ARG A 168 23.79 -2.89 4.65
CA ARG A 168 24.90 -3.84 4.44
C ARG A 168 24.48 -5.21 4.98
N ASP A 169 23.73 -5.94 4.17
CA ASP A 169 23.79 -7.40 4.17
C ASP A 169 23.64 -7.86 2.70
N ASP A 170 24.52 -8.80 2.36
CA ASP A 170 24.63 -9.62 1.15
C ASP A 170 25.53 -9.07 0.03
N ALA A 171 26.82 -9.43 0.18
CA ALA A 171 27.73 -9.77 -0.92
C ALA A 171 27.30 -11.09 -1.59
#